data_AF-A0A8R2ASW7-F1
#
_entry.id   AF-A0A8R2ASW7-F1
#
_cell.length_a   1.000
_cell.length_b   1.000
_cell.length_c   1.000
_cell.angle_alpha   90.00
_cell.angle_beta   90.00
_cell.angle_gamma   90.00
#
_symmetry.space_group_name_H-M   'P 1'
#
loop_
_entity.id
_entity.type
_entity.pdbx_description
1 polymer ?
#
loop_
_entity_poly.entity_id
_entity_poly.type
_entity_poly.pdbx_seq_one_letter_code
_entity_poly.pdbx_strand_id
1 'polypeptide(L)'
;MVKAKVPLRDISPALQAFRNFLLGRKHTNALRFEPLVSARTQPPPEIPDGPSHKHAHNYYYTRDARREVAPPIDVTKELLSASSDKGAPKQAANVRPTPGHLYAWDKHYE
;
A
#
# COMPACT_ATOMS: atom_id res chain seq x y z
N MET A 1 26.22 6.13 8.48
CA MET A 1 26.26 7.47 7.84
C MET A 1 27.63 8.07 8.04
N VAL A 2 28.38 8.32 6.96
CA VAL A 2 29.70 8.94 7.05
C VAL A 2 29.53 10.38 7.55
N LYS A 3 30.17 10.72 8.67
CA LYS A 3 30.13 12.08 9.23
C LYS A 3 30.96 12.98 8.32
N ALA A 4 30.37 14.04 7.79
CA ALA A 4 31.07 14.96 6.89
C ALA A 4 32.31 15.53 7.60
N LYS A 5 33.48 15.48 6.92
CA LYS A 5 34.76 15.97 7.44
C LYS A 5 34.78 17.49 7.61
N VAL A 6 33.88 18.20 6.93
CA VAL A 6 33.72 19.66 6.96
C VAL A 6 32.30 19.99 7.45
N PRO A 7 32.13 20.99 8.33
CA PRO A 7 30.79 21.45 8.72
C PRO A 7 29.99 21.87 7.48
N LEU A 8 28.75 21.38 7.40
CA LEU A 8 27.83 21.73 6.32
C LEU A 8 27.56 23.24 6.33
N ARG A 9 27.34 23.82 5.15
CA ARG A 9 27.11 25.26 5.02
C ARG A 9 25.88 25.67 5.84
N ASP A 10 26.10 26.51 6.85
CA ASP A 10 25.09 27.15 7.68
C ASP A 10 25.51 28.62 7.93
N ILE A 11 24.66 29.39 8.60
CA ILE A 11 24.93 30.78 9.00
C ILE A 11 26.04 30.86 10.06
N SER A 12 26.53 32.07 10.35
CA SER A 12 27.59 32.27 11.37
C SER A 12 27.15 31.79 12.76
N PRO A 13 28.06 31.32 13.63
CA PRO A 13 27.70 30.75 14.94
C PRO A 13 26.85 31.68 15.82
N ALA A 14 27.08 33.00 15.78
CA ALA A 14 26.28 33.97 16.51
C ALA A 14 24.82 34.00 16.02
N LEU A 15 24.61 33.98 14.70
CA LEU A 15 23.28 33.92 14.11
C LEU A 15 22.61 32.56 14.33
N GLN A 16 23.38 31.46 14.40
CA GLN A 16 22.85 30.15 14.78
C GLN A 16 22.30 30.15 16.21
N ALA A 17 23.02 30.77 17.16
CA ALA A 17 22.58 30.90 18.54
C ALA A 17 21.30 31.74 18.64
N PHE A 18 21.26 32.89 17.95
CA PHE A 18 20.07 33.73 17.87
C PHE A 18 18.86 32.99 17.27
N ARG A 19 19.06 32.27 16.17
CA ARG A 19 18.03 31.42 15.55
C ARG A 19 17.52 30.35 16.50
N ASN A 20 18.42 29.62 17.16
CA ASN A 20 18.03 28.54 18.08
C ASN A 20 17.28 29.07 19.31
N PHE A 21 17.64 30.27 19.78
CA PHE A 21 16.92 30.96 20.84
C PHE A 21 15.48 31.30 20.42
N LEU A 22 15.30 31.96 19.27
CA LEU A 22 13.97 32.30 18.77
C LEU A 22 13.10 31.07 18.45
N LEU A 23 13.72 29.97 18.02
CA LEU A 23 13.01 28.72 17.73
C LEU A 23 12.67 27.89 18.98
N GLY A 24 13.27 28.19 20.14
CA GLY A 24 13.17 27.35 21.35
C GLY A 24 13.74 25.94 21.18
N ARG A 25 14.47 25.68 20.09
CA ARG A 25 15.07 24.37 19.77
C ARG A 25 16.27 24.53 18.85
N LYS A 26 17.11 23.49 18.79
CA LYS A 26 18.18 23.40 17.80
C LYS A 26 17.59 23.27 16.40
N HIS A 27 17.95 24.19 15.51
CA HIS A 27 17.49 24.16 14.14
C HIS A 27 17.97 22.91 13.40
N THR A 28 17.05 22.23 12.73
CA THR A 28 17.32 21.09 11.84
C THR A 28 17.38 21.59 10.40
N ASN A 29 18.56 21.56 9.79
CA ASN A 29 18.77 22.04 8.43
C ASN A 29 18.09 21.10 7.41
N ALA A 30 17.14 21.63 6.64
CA ALA A 30 16.40 20.87 5.62
C ALA A 30 17.09 20.86 4.23
N LEU A 31 18.22 21.56 4.09
CA LEU A 31 18.97 21.61 2.84
C LEU A 31 19.66 20.27 2.57
N ARG A 32 19.76 19.95 1.29
CA ARG A 32 20.47 18.76 0.80
C ARG A 32 21.93 19.12 0.54
N PHE A 33 22.83 18.35 1.14
CA PHE A 33 24.26 18.48 0.95
C PHE A 33 24.82 17.20 0.33
N GLU A 34 25.83 17.35 -0.52
CA GLU A 34 26.48 16.26 -1.23
C GLU A 34 26.83 15.03 -0.37
N PRO A 35 27.48 15.15 0.81
CA PRO A 35 27.83 13.97 1.62
C PRO A 35 26.63 13.29 2.29
N LEU A 36 25.45 13.92 2.29
CA LEU A 36 24.23 13.38 2.91
C LEU A 36 23.25 12.78 1.88
N VAL A 37 23.56 12.90 0.59
CA VAL A 37 22.73 12.40 -0.50
C VAL A 37 23.52 11.38 -1.31
N SER A 38 22.84 10.40 -1.87
CA SER A 38 23.47 9.48 -2.82
C SER A 38 24.04 10.24 -4.01
N ALA A 39 25.12 9.73 -4.60
CA ALA A 39 25.69 10.28 -5.82
C ALA A 39 24.64 10.36 -6.95
N ARG A 40 24.81 11.29 -7.90
CA ARG A 40 23.92 11.37 -9.07
C ARG A 40 24.13 10.20 -10.03
N THR A 41 25.37 9.74 -10.14
CA THR A 41 25.74 8.59 -10.94
C THR A 41 25.74 7.36 -10.04
N GLN A 42 24.94 6.36 -10.40
CA GLN A 42 24.87 5.07 -9.71
C GLN A 42 25.51 4.00 -10.60
N PRO A 43 26.16 2.97 -10.01
CA PRO A 43 26.62 1.82 -10.78
C PRO A 43 25.42 1.08 -11.40
N PRO A 44 25.62 0.33 -12.50
CA PRO A 44 24.58 -0.53 -13.04
C PRO A 44 24.07 -1.53 -11.98
N PRO A 45 22.76 -1.61 -11.71
CA PRO A 45 22.21 -2.56 -10.76
C PRO A 45 22.04 -3.95 -11.37
N GLU A 46 22.17 -4.99 -10.55
CA GLU A 46 21.73 -6.35 -10.86
C GLU A 46 20.38 -6.59 -10.17
N ILE A 47 19.31 -6.66 -10.96
CA ILE A 47 17.92 -6.76 -10.45
C ILE A 47 17.54 -8.24 -10.43
N PRO A 48 16.96 -8.77 -9.33
CA PRO A 48 16.52 -10.15 -9.29
C PRO A 48 15.35 -10.39 -10.24
N ASP A 49 15.30 -11.60 -10.78
CA ASP A 49 14.24 -12.03 -11.66
C ASP A 49 12.87 -12.13 -10.95
N GLY A 50 11.81 -11.85 -11.70
CA GLY A 50 10.43 -12.05 -11.24
C GLY A 50 10.03 -13.54 -11.15
N PRO A 51 8.90 -13.86 -10.50
CA PRO A 51 8.49 -15.24 -10.18
C PRO A 51 8.17 -16.13 -11.38
N SER A 52 8.02 -15.54 -12.58
CA SER A 52 7.78 -16.24 -13.85
C SER A 52 9.05 -16.44 -14.69
N HIS A 53 10.25 -16.13 -14.19
CA HIS A 53 11.51 -16.52 -14.85
C HIS A 53 11.90 -17.95 -14.46
N LYS A 54 11.09 -18.91 -14.89
CA LYS A 54 11.27 -20.34 -14.63
C LYS A 54 11.47 -21.09 -15.95
N HIS A 55 12.42 -22.01 -15.97
CA HIS A 55 12.74 -22.82 -17.16
C HIS A 55 11.70 -23.92 -17.46
N ALA A 56 10.98 -24.42 -16.45
CA ALA A 56 9.98 -25.47 -16.57
C ALA A 56 8.73 -25.15 -15.74
N HIS A 57 7.62 -25.83 -16.04
CA HIS A 57 6.32 -25.69 -15.34
C HIS A 57 5.83 -24.23 -15.25
N ASN A 58 5.91 -23.50 -16.37
CA ASN A 58 5.62 -22.07 -16.42
C ASN A 58 4.82 -21.69 -17.68
N TYR A 59 3.82 -22.51 -18.00
CA TYR A 59 2.95 -22.27 -19.14
C TYR A 59 2.14 -20.99 -18.91
N TYR A 60 2.05 -20.14 -19.92
CA TYR A 60 1.35 -18.86 -19.79
C TYR A 60 -0.14 -19.05 -19.46
N TYR A 61 -0.79 -20.09 -19.99
CA TYR A 61 -2.22 -20.33 -19.80
C TYR A 61 -2.60 -20.58 -18.33
N THR A 62 -1.68 -21.08 -17.49
CA THR A 62 -1.96 -21.34 -16.07
C THR A 62 -1.85 -20.10 -15.18
N ARG A 63 -1.43 -18.96 -15.74
CA ARG A 63 -1.21 -17.70 -15.00
C ARG A 63 -1.77 -16.47 -15.72
N ASP A 64 -2.55 -16.67 -16.78
CA ASP A 64 -3.15 -15.60 -17.55
C ASP A 64 -4.48 -15.17 -16.91
N ALA A 65 -4.38 -14.38 -15.83
CA ALA A 65 -5.55 -13.85 -15.12
C ALA A 65 -6.49 -13.04 -16.03
N ARG A 66 -6.02 -12.51 -17.17
CA ARG A 66 -6.86 -11.79 -18.13
C ARG A 66 -7.90 -12.71 -18.78
N ARG A 67 -7.61 -14.00 -18.88
CA ARG A 67 -8.52 -15.03 -19.43
C ARG A 67 -9.38 -15.71 -18.37
N GLU A 68 -9.10 -15.47 -17.10
CA GLU A 68 -9.90 -15.97 -15.97
C GLU A 68 -11.13 -15.08 -15.70
N VAL A 69 -11.16 -13.86 -16.25
CA VAL A 69 -12.29 -12.94 -16.09
C VAL A 69 -13.52 -13.48 -16.83
N ALA A 70 -14.53 -13.88 -16.06
CA ALA A 70 -15.85 -14.21 -16.58
C ALA A 70 -16.74 -12.96 -16.69
N PRO A 71 -17.74 -12.95 -17.58
CA PRO A 71 -18.78 -11.92 -17.59
C PRO A 71 -19.48 -11.81 -16.22
N PRO A 72 -19.96 -10.61 -15.84
CA PRO A 72 -20.70 -10.45 -14.58
C PRO A 72 -21.97 -11.29 -14.58
N ILE A 73 -22.31 -11.82 -13.42
CA ILE A 73 -23.49 -12.65 -13.23
C ILE A 73 -24.73 -11.77 -13.05
N ASP A 74 -25.79 -12.07 -13.80
CA ASP A 74 -27.10 -11.41 -13.68
C ASP A 74 -27.91 -12.08 -12.57
N VAL A 75 -27.83 -11.51 -11.37
CA VAL A 75 -28.46 -12.02 -10.15
C VAL A 75 -29.98 -12.15 -10.30
N THR A 76 -30.63 -11.34 -11.16
CA THR A 76 -32.09 -11.44 -11.37
C THR A 76 -32.48 -12.74 -12.07
N LYS A 77 -31.68 -13.18 -13.06
CA LYS A 77 -31.90 -14.42 -13.81
C LYS A 77 -31.48 -15.67 -13.04
N GLU A 78 -30.46 -15.55 -12.20
CA GLU A 78 -29.94 -16.67 -11.40
C GLU A 78 -30.82 -16.94 -10.16
N LEU A 79 -31.34 -15.91 -9.49
CA LEU A 79 -32.30 -16.08 -8.39
C LEU A 79 -33.61 -16.73 -8.85
N LEU A 80 -34.01 -16.54 -10.11
CA LEU A 80 -35.20 -17.17 -10.71
C LEU A 80 -35.05 -18.70 -10.84
N SER A 81 -33.84 -19.25 -11.00
CA SER A 81 -33.62 -20.70 -11.06
C SER A 81 -33.52 -21.33 -9.67
N ALA A 82 -32.90 -20.65 -8.69
CA ALA A 82 -32.79 -21.13 -7.30
C ALA A 82 -34.06 -20.97 -6.45
N SER A 83 -35.02 -20.15 -6.91
CA SER A 83 -36.35 -20.02 -6.29
C SER A 83 -37.38 -21.03 -6.81
N SER A 84 -36.97 -21.95 -7.70
CA SER A 84 -37.80 -23.06 -8.18
C SER A 84 -37.85 -24.28 -7.25
N ASP A 85 -37.62 -24.07 -5.95
CA ASP A 85 -38.00 -25.07 -4.93
C ASP A 85 -39.50 -25.28 -5.02
N LYS A 86 -39.87 -26.49 -5.42
CA LYS A 86 -41.25 -26.97 -5.55
C LYS A 86 -42.02 -26.76 -4.24
N GLY A 87 -42.70 -25.63 -4.11
CA GLY A 87 -43.89 -25.46 -3.26
C GLY A 87 -43.74 -25.61 -1.75
N ALA A 88 -42.53 -25.63 -1.17
CA ALA A 88 -42.37 -25.59 0.28
C ALA A 88 -42.16 -24.14 0.76
N PRO A 89 -42.97 -23.61 1.69
CA PRO A 89 -42.80 -22.26 2.20
C PRO A 89 -41.51 -22.15 3.00
N LYS A 90 -40.49 -21.48 2.43
CA LYS A 90 -39.30 -21.07 3.19
C LYS A 90 -39.76 -20.03 4.22
N GLN A 91 -39.54 -20.30 5.51
CA GLN A 91 -39.78 -19.34 6.57
C GLN A 91 -39.03 -18.04 6.25
N ALA A 92 -39.72 -16.91 6.29
CA ALA A 92 -39.12 -15.61 6.03
C ALA A 92 -37.92 -15.43 6.96
N ALA A 93 -36.71 -15.33 6.38
CA ALA A 93 -35.53 -15.04 7.15
C ALA A 93 -35.74 -13.68 7.82
N ASN A 94 -35.82 -13.67 9.15
CA ASN A 94 -36.12 -12.47 9.95
C ASN A 94 -34.94 -11.47 9.98
N VAL A 95 -33.82 -11.81 9.33
CA VAL A 95 -32.59 -11.02 9.25
C VAL A 95 -32.39 -10.57 7.80
N ARG A 96 -32.34 -9.26 7.60
CA ARG A 96 -32.08 -8.67 6.28
C ARG A 96 -30.62 -8.94 5.89
N PRO A 97 -30.33 -9.37 4.65
CA PRO A 97 -28.96 -9.57 4.21
C PRO A 97 -28.21 -8.22 4.20
N THR A 98 -27.02 -8.19 4.79
CA THR A 98 -26.09 -7.05 4.71
C THR A 98 -24.98 -7.36 3.70
N PRO A 99 -24.44 -6.36 2.97
CA PRO A 99 -23.35 -6.58 2.00
C PRO A 99 -22.04 -7.10 2.61
N GLY A 100 -21.87 -6.98 3.93
CA GLY A 100 -20.69 -7.41 4.66
C GLY A 100 -20.81 -7.14 6.16
N HIS A 101 -19.74 -7.41 6.89
CA HIS A 101 -19.65 -7.16 8.32
C HIS A 101 -19.37 -5.68 8.62
N LEU A 102 -19.98 -5.15 9.67
CA LEU A 102 -19.66 -3.83 10.21
C LEU A 102 -18.45 -3.95 11.15
N TYR A 103 -17.39 -3.21 10.86
CA TYR A 103 -16.19 -3.15 11.70
C TYR A 103 -16.11 -1.80 12.41
N ALA A 104 -16.37 -1.78 13.73
CA ALA A 104 -16.25 -0.61 14.56
C ALA A 104 -14.83 -0.54 15.16
N TRP A 105 -13.88 0.00 14.40
CA TRP A 105 -12.46 0.06 14.76
C TRP A 105 -12.16 0.83 16.06
N ASP A 106 -13.03 1.77 16.43
CA ASP A 106 -12.86 2.66 17.59
C ASP A 106 -13.78 2.33 18.78
N LYS A 107 -14.43 1.16 18.79
CA LYS A 107 -15.28 0.79 19.92
C LYS A 107 -14.41 0.46 21.14
N HIS A 108 -14.24 1.43 22.04
CA HIS A 108 -13.51 1.28 23.30
C HIS A 108 -14.28 0.43 24.31
N TYR A 109 -14.23 -0.91 24.13
CA TYR A 109 -14.83 -1.94 24.99
C TYR A 109 -16.35 -1.80 25.23
N GLU A 110 -16.99 -2.87 25.71
CA GLU A 110 -18.37 -2.89 26.21
C GLU A 110 -18.37 -2.81 27.74
#